data_AF-A0A497B238-F1
#
_entry.id   AF-A0A497B238-F1
#
_cell.length_a   1.000
_cell.length_b   1.000
_cell.length_c   1.000
_cell.angle_alpha   90.00
_cell.angle_beta   90.00
_cell.angle_gamma   90.00
#
_symmetry.space_group_name_H-M   'P 1'
#
loop_
_entity.id
_entity.type
_entity.pdbx_description
1 polymer ?
#
loop_
_entity_poly.entity_id
_entity_poly.type
_entity_poly.pdbx_seq_one_letter_code
_entity_poly.pdbx_strand_id
1 'polypeptide(L)' 'MIVEYTIKKTGKTADEIREKIRSELAVDCFVELHPNRLKVHLSSEIPREGVRILDKIIEENLDGRRIEVVP' A
#
# COMPACT_ATOMS: atom_id res chain seq x y z
N MET A 1 9.39 -4.41 -7.07
CA MET A 1 8.89 -3.13 -6.57
C MET A 1 8.31 -3.24 -5.17
N ILE A 2 8.90 -2.49 -4.23
CA ILE A 2 8.42 -2.35 -2.85
C ILE A 2 8.05 -0.89 -2.62
N VAL A 3 6.90 -0.64 -2.01
CA VAL A 3 6.46 0.71 -1.63
C VAL A 3 6.24 0.78 -0.13
N GLU A 4 6.91 1.74 0.51
CA GLU A 4 6.84 1.95 1.96
C GLU A 4 6.02 3.19 2.31
N TYR A 5 5.21 3.08 3.35
CA TYR A 5 4.38 4.15 3.88
C TYR A 5 4.54 4.26 5.40
N THR A 6 4.53 5.50 5.91
CA THR A 6 4.31 5.79 7.33
C THR A 6 2.81 5.85 7.54
N ILE A 7 2.26 5.10 8.49
CA ILE A 7 0.81 5.10 8.79
C ILE A 7 0.58 5.61 10.20
N LYS A 8 -0.60 6.19 10.47
CA LYS A 8 -0.98 6.63 11.82
C LYS A 8 -2.14 5.84 12.40
N LYS A 9 -2.99 5.26 11.54
CA LYS A 9 -4.10 4.40 11.93
C LYS A 9 -3.83 2.97 11.50
N THR A 10 -3.82 2.05 12.47
CA THR A 10 -3.76 0.60 12.27
C THR A 10 -5.09 -0.07 12.56
N GLY A 11 -6.21 0.65 12.36
CA GLY A 11 -7.55 0.13 12.59
C GLY A 11 -8.03 -0.87 11.53
N LYS A 12 -7.21 -1.13 10.50
CA LYS A 12 -7.46 -2.11 9.45
C LYS A 12 -6.38 -3.18 9.44
N THR A 13 -6.79 -4.37 9.07
CA THR A 13 -5.89 -5.51 8.91
C THR A 13 -5.11 -5.42 7.59
N ALA A 14 -3.96 -6.08 7.52
CA ALA A 14 -3.17 -6.17 6.29
C ALA A 14 -3.97 -6.81 5.13
N ASP A 15 -4.87 -7.75 5.47
CA ASP A 15 -5.70 -8.46 4.52
C ASP A 15 -6.73 -7.54 3.83
N GLU A 16 -7.40 -6.67 4.59
CA GLU A 16 -8.32 -5.67 4.03
C GLU A 16 -7.63 -4.70 3.06
N ILE A 17 -6.40 -4.29 3.40
CA ILE A 17 -5.62 -3.38 2.55
C ILE A 17 -5.18 -4.11 1.29
N ARG A 18 -4.74 -5.36 1.41
CA ARG A 18 -4.38 -6.22 0.28
C ARG A 18 -5.56 -6.42 -0.66
N GLU A 19 -6.74 -6.74 -0.14
CA GLU A 19 -7.94 -6.95 -0.94
C GLU A 19 -8.37 -5.68 -1.68
N LYS A 20 -8.29 -4.52 -1.03
CA LYS A 20 -8.51 -3.21 -1.68
C LYS A 20 -7.53 -2.95 -2.81
N ILE A 21 -6.23 -3.14 -2.57
CA ILE A 21 -5.21 -2.95 -3.61
C ILE A 21 -5.48 -3.88 -4.78
N ARG A 22 -5.82 -5.15 -4.51
CA ARG A 22 -6.15 -6.12 -5.56
C ARG A 22 -7.39 -5.73 -6.35
N SER A 23 -8.42 -5.22 -5.68
CA SER A 23 -9.68 -4.79 -6.31
C SER A 23 -9.48 -3.57 -7.22
N GLU A 24 -8.67 -2.60 -6.80
CA GLU A 24 -8.48 -1.33 -7.52
C GLU A 24 -7.41 -1.43 -8.62
N LEU A 25 -6.35 -2.21 -8.39
CA LEU A 25 -5.18 -2.26 -9.28
C LEU A 25 -5.07 -3.58 -10.06
N ALA A 26 -5.97 -4.54 -9.81
CA ALA A 26 -5.93 -5.88 -10.40
C ALA A 26 -4.55 -6.57 -10.29
N VAL A 27 -3.79 -6.23 -9.24
CA VAL A 27 -2.43 -6.71 -9.02
C VAL A 27 -2.37 -7.50 -7.71
N ASP A 28 -1.65 -8.63 -7.74
CA ASP A 28 -1.32 -9.35 -6.52
C ASP A 28 -0.23 -8.59 -5.75
N CYS A 29 -0.47 -8.40 -4.47
CA CYS A 29 0.48 -7.75 -3.57
C CYS A 29 0.53 -8.48 -2.22
N PHE A 30 1.64 -8.31 -1.52
CA PHE A 30 1.81 -8.71 -0.15
C PHE A 30 1.97 -7.47 0.72
N VAL A 31 1.23 -7.41 1.82
CA VAL A 31 1.16 -6.23 2.68
C VAL A 31 1.71 -6.60 4.05
N GLU A 32 2.78 -5.93 4.46
CA GLU A 32 3.34 -6.02 5.80
C GLU A 32 2.96 -4.79 6.61
N LEU A 33 2.26 -5.01 7.71
CA LEU A 33 1.74 -3.94 8.55
C LEU A 33 2.48 -3.97 9.88
N HIS A 34 3.21 -2.91 10.16
CA HIS A 34 3.98 -2.70 11.38
C HIS A 34 3.42 -1.50 12.16
N PRO A 35 3.75 -1.35 13.45
CA PRO A 35 3.44 -0.13 14.18
C PRO A 35 4.01 1.10 13.46
N ASN A 36 3.12 2.00 13.02
CA ASN A 36 3.43 3.21 12.25
C ASN A 36 4.04 3.03 10.85
N ARG A 37 4.14 1.79 10.34
CA ARG A 37 4.71 1.53 9.00
C ARG A 37 3.92 0.49 8.23
N LEU A 38 3.86 0.66 6.92
CA LEU A 38 3.25 -0.28 5.99
C LEU A 38 4.23 -0.50 4.84
N LYS A 39 4.50 -1.76 4.51
CA LYS A 39 5.22 -2.12 3.30
C LYS A 39 4.29 -2.87 2.36
N VAL A 40 4.29 -2.48 1.11
CA VAL A 40 3.52 -3.12 0.05
C VAL A 40 4.50 -3.68 -0.97
N HIS A 41 4.53 -5.01 -1.06
CA HIS A 41 5.32 -5.77 -2.01
C HIS A 41 4.43 -6.09 -3.20
N LEU A 42 4.71 -5.45 -4.33
CA LEU A 42 3.95 -5.67 -5.56
C LEU A 42 4.59 -6.82 -6.33
N SER A 43 3.76 -7.77 -6.79
CA SER A 43 4.23 -8.91 -7.59
C SER A 43 4.77 -8.51 -8.97
N SER A 44 4.30 -7.36 -9.48
CA SER A 44 4.68 -6.79 -10.77
C SER A 44 4.92 -5.29 -10.65
N GLU A 45 5.70 -4.73 -11.56
CA GLU A 45 5.87 -3.29 -11.67
C GLU A 45 4.54 -2.65 -12.11
N ILE A 46 4.08 -1.63 -11.38
CA ILE A 46 2.86 -0.90 -11.70
C ILE A 46 3.21 0.47 -12.33
N PRO A 47 2.41 0.97 -13.28
CA PRO A 47 2.62 2.30 -13.83
C PRO A 47 2.52 3.36 -12.73
N ARG A 48 3.09 4.54 -12.98
CA ARG A 48 3.02 5.69 -12.05
C ARG A 48 1.61 6.01 -11.57
N GLU A 49 0.61 5.81 -12.44
CA GLU A 49 -0.80 5.97 -12.09
C GLU A 49 -1.26 4.96 -11.02
N GLY A 50 -0.80 3.72 -11.14
CA GLY A 50 -1.07 2.70 -10.13
C GLY A 50 -0.47 3.05 -8.77
N VAL A 51 0.73 3.63 -8.75
CA VAL A 51 1.35 4.11 -7.50
C VAL A 51 0.52 5.23 -6.86
N ARG A 52 -0.05 6.15 -7.66
CA ARG A 52 -0.94 7.22 -7.14
C ARG A 52 -2.23 6.66 -6.52
N ILE A 53 -2.82 5.64 -7.15
CA ILE A 53 -3.99 4.94 -6.58
C ILE A 53 -3.61 4.31 -5.24
N LEU A 54 -2.45 3.66 -5.19
CA LEU A 54 -1.93 3.05 -3.97
C LEU A 54 -1.74 4.08 -2.86
N ASP A 55 -1.13 5.23 -3.16
CA ASP A 55 -1.00 6.34 -2.21
C ASP A 55 -2.34 6.80 -1.67
N LYS A 56 -3.33 6.96 -2.55
CA LYS A 56 -4.66 7.42 -2.17
C LYS A 56 -5.37 6.41 -1.26
N ILE A 57 -5.27 5.12 -1.57
CA ILE A 57 -5.83 4.06 -0.72
C ILE A 57 -5.21 4.13 0.68
N ILE A 58 -3.88 4.24 0.78
CA ILE A 58 -3.18 4.27 2.06
C ILE A 58 -3.46 5.57 2.83
N GLU A 59 -3.54 6.72 2.15
CA GLU A 59 -3.88 8.01 2.75
C GLU A 59 -5.30 7.99 3.32
N GLU A 60 -6.30 7.57 2.52
CA GLU A 60 -7.72 7.58 2.93
C GLU A 60 -8.04 6.52 4.01
N ASN A 61 -7.34 5.37 4.01
CA ASN A 61 -7.67 4.27 4.91
C ASN A 61 -6.81 4.23 6.18
N LEU A 62 -5.54 4.63 6.09
CA LEU A 62 -4.56 4.47 7.18
C LEU A 62 -3.95 5.80 7.64
N ASP A 63 -4.40 6.94 7.07
CA ASP A 63 -3.79 8.26 7.29
C ASP A 63 -2.27 8.19 7.06
N GLY A 64 -1.92 7.51 5.97
CA GLY A 64 -0.57 7.15 5.64
C GLY A 64 0.07 8.05 4.59
N ARG A 65 1.39 8.22 4.68
CA ARG A 65 2.21 8.96 3.72
C ARG A 65 3.34 8.09 3.20
N ARG A 66 3.55 8.13 1.89
CA ARG A 66 4.63 7.39 1.22
C ARG A 66 6.00 7.88 1.70
N ILE A 67 6.88 6.94 1.99
CA ILE A 67 8.27 7.20 2.37
C ILE A 67 9.17 7.01 1.16
N GLU A 68 9.13 5.82 0.55
CA GLU A 68 10.08 5.42 -0.49
C GLU A 68 9.47 4.40 -1.45
N VAL A 69 9.93 4.44 -2.69
CA VAL A 69 9.63 3.46 -3.74
C VAL A 69 10.95 2.84 -4.15
N VAL A 70 11.14 1.56 -3.85
CA VAL A 70 12.30 0.80 -4.33
C VAL A 70 11.87 0.04 -5.59
N PRO A 71 12.42 0.39 -6.79
CA PRO A 71 12.12 -0.32 -8.02
C PRO A 71 12.49 -1.81 -7.92
#